data_AF-A0A164TMJ8-F1
#
_entry.id   AF-A0A164TMJ8-F1
#
_cell.length_a   1.000
_cell.length_b   1.000
_cell.length_c   1.000
_cell.angle_alpha   90.00
_cell.angle_beta   90.00
_cell.angle_gamma   90.00
#
_symmetry.space_group_name_H-M   'P 1'
#
loop_
_entity.id
_entity.type
_entity.pdbx_description
1 polymer ?
#
loop_
_entity_poly.entity_id
_entity_poly.type
_entity_poly.pdbx_seq_one_letter_code
_entity_poly.pdbx_strand_id
1 'polypeptide(L)'
;MDPDSGFLDQFAFEDEDVQSSAREKRMEEAFMKSKDAYKNEFKYITSQWYLEQHSSATQSGPLNVDFTINHLFASRRYNEALALTKAQLDIPHKRGESFEANERELLDIGLRCCLECQDKDSALELAERSRSKWKQVPTLALTASKAFLLTGRPRDALSAALEASQYRSLPIYIATVGESLRACAAGPAVCAKTADALNLMADTFSALNRSRNPLFPSLGSRTYEIDTSVPTIHEKKQAPSQEQAMQWCEAGKVEGRDRMIIVELLSKTYQEEKAEDTLRGFRDL
;
A
#
# COMPACT_ATOMS: atom_id res chain seq x y z
N MET A 1 -68.49 -23.34 35.08
CA MET A 1 -67.51 -24.41 34.82
C MET A 1 -67.63 -24.73 33.34
N ASP A 2 -66.58 -24.42 32.59
CA ASP A 2 -66.33 -24.81 31.19
C ASP A 2 -66.30 -26.36 31.05
N PRO A 3 -66.35 -26.99 29.84
CA PRO A 3 -65.70 -26.52 28.60
C PRO A 3 -66.30 -26.93 27.23
N ASP A 4 -65.52 -26.60 26.18
CA ASP A 4 -65.45 -27.14 24.80
C ASP A 4 -66.39 -26.56 23.72
N SER A 5 -65.99 -26.33 22.46
CA SER A 5 -64.69 -26.29 21.76
C SER A 5 -64.98 -25.95 20.29
N GLY A 6 -64.14 -25.12 19.65
CA GLY A 6 -63.79 -25.22 18.23
C GLY A 6 -64.76 -24.68 17.16
N PHE A 7 -64.38 -23.58 16.50
CA PHE A 7 -64.46 -23.41 15.03
C PHE A 7 -63.75 -22.11 14.60
N LEU A 8 -62.42 -22.08 14.69
CA LEU A 8 -61.56 -21.10 14.03
C LEU A 8 -60.79 -21.87 12.97
N ASP A 9 -61.42 -22.11 11.82
CA ASP A 9 -60.70 -22.58 10.63
C ASP A 9 -61.46 -22.21 9.35
N GLN A 10 -61.22 -21.00 8.87
CA GLN A 10 -61.35 -20.66 7.45
C GLN A 10 -60.72 -19.29 7.22
N PHE A 11 -60.03 -19.15 6.09
CA PHE A 11 -59.30 -17.95 5.61
C PHE A 11 -57.84 -17.82 6.07
N ALA A 12 -56.92 -18.55 5.41
CA ALA A 12 -55.67 -18.01 4.85
C ALA A 12 -54.71 -19.13 4.37
N PHE A 13 -54.97 -19.79 3.23
CA PHE A 13 -53.99 -20.70 2.62
C PHE A 13 -54.21 -20.88 1.10
N GLU A 14 -54.21 -19.80 0.28
CA GLU A 14 -54.22 -19.97 -1.20
C GLU A 14 -53.34 -19.01 -2.02
N ASP A 15 -52.55 -18.09 -1.44
CA ASP A 15 -51.87 -17.03 -2.24
C ASP A 15 -50.35 -17.21 -2.49
N GLU A 16 -49.64 -18.13 -1.81
CA GLU A 16 -48.18 -18.24 -1.97
C GLU A 16 -47.73 -19.11 -3.17
N ASP A 17 -48.46 -20.19 -3.47
CA ASP A 17 -48.06 -21.13 -4.54
C ASP A 17 -48.22 -20.55 -5.96
N VAL A 18 -49.21 -19.66 -6.14
CA VAL A 18 -49.46 -19.03 -7.44
C VAL A 18 -48.36 -18.02 -7.79
N GLN A 19 -47.85 -17.27 -6.79
CA GLN A 19 -46.77 -16.31 -7.01
C GLN A 19 -45.41 -16.97 -7.26
N SER A 20 -45.13 -18.10 -6.59
CA SER A 20 -43.92 -18.90 -6.82
C SER A 20 -43.85 -19.36 -8.29
N SER A 21 -44.95 -19.90 -8.82
CA SER A 21 -45.03 -20.37 -10.21
C SER A 21 -44.88 -19.25 -11.25
N ALA A 22 -45.39 -18.04 -10.95
CA ALA A 22 -45.29 -16.88 -11.83
C ALA A 22 -43.90 -16.23 -11.84
N ARG A 23 -43.16 -16.34 -10.73
CA ARG A 23 -41.75 -15.93 -10.65
C ARG A 23 -40.87 -16.93 -11.39
N GLU A 24 -41.11 -18.22 -11.20
CA GLU A 24 -40.38 -19.30 -11.85
C GLU A 24 -40.55 -19.26 -13.37
N LYS A 25 -41.78 -19.06 -13.88
CA LYS A 25 -42.02 -18.82 -15.31
C LYS A 25 -41.28 -17.60 -15.87
N ARG A 26 -41.22 -16.49 -15.12
CA ARG A 26 -40.48 -15.29 -15.54
C ARG A 26 -38.96 -15.53 -15.56
N MET A 27 -38.45 -16.33 -14.63
CA MET A 27 -37.04 -16.72 -14.62
C MET A 27 -36.70 -17.67 -15.77
N GLU A 28 -37.56 -18.65 -16.04
CA GLU A 28 -37.41 -19.59 -17.17
C GLU A 28 -37.45 -18.85 -18.51
N GLU A 29 -38.40 -17.92 -18.68
CA GLU A 29 -38.49 -17.07 -19.88
C GLU A 29 -37.26 -16.18 -20.05
N ALA A 30 -36.77 -15.55 -18.98
CA ALA A 30 -35.56 -14.73 -19.02
C ALA A 30 -34.32 -15.58 -19.36
N PHE A 31 -34.24 -16.79 -18.83
CA PHE A 31 -33.15 -17.72 -19.07
C PHE A 31 -33.13 -18.21 -20.52
N MET A 32 -34.29 -18.62 -21.06
CA MET A 32 -34.44 -19.04 -22.45
C MET A 32 -34.19 -17.88 -23.43
N LYS A 33 -34.66 -16.68 -23.10
CA LYS A 33 -34.38 -15.46 -23.87
C LYS A 33 -32.88 -15.11 -23.85
N SER A 34 -32.17 -15.37 -22.76
CA SER A 34 -30.70 -15.22 -22.73
C SER A 34 -30.01 -16.24 -23.65
N LYS A 35 -30.45 -17.50 -23.65
CA LYS A 35 -29.89 -18.53 -24.53
C LYS A 35 -30.07 -18.19 -26.01
N ASP A 36 -31.22 -17.64 -26.38
CA ASP A 36 -31.47 -17.18 -27.75
C ASP A 36 -30.72 -15.89 -28.10
N ALA A 37 -30.53 -14.97 -27.14
CA ALA A 37 -29.74 -13.76 -27.34
C ALA A 37 -28.25 -14.06 -27.58
N TYR A 38 -27.68 -15.09 -26.94
CA TYR A 38 -26.27 -15.47 -27.07
C TYR A 38 -26.02 -16.61 -28.07
N LYS A 39 -27.05 -17.22 -28.66
CA LYS A 39 -26.93 -18.36 -29.59
C LYS A 39 -26.13 -18.03 -30.84
N ASN A 40 -26.12 -16.75 -31.24
CA ASN A 40 -25.40 -16.25 -32.42
C ASN A 40 -24.12 -15.48 -32.09
N GLU A 41 -23.74 -15.38 -30.80
CA GLU A 41 -22.45 -14.81 -30.39
C GLU A 41 -21.43 -15.91 -30.07
N PHE A 42 -21.23 -16.85 -31.00
CA PHE A 42 -19.91 -17.47 -31.12
C PHE A 42 -18.96 -16.42 -31.70
N LYS A 43 -18.60 -15.42 -30.89
CA LYS A 43 -17.42 -14.62 -31.16
C LYS A 43 -16.25 -15.57 -30.97
N TYR A 44 -15.71 -16.06 -32.08
CA TYR A 44 -14.35 -16.55 -32.13
C TYR A 44 -13.47 -15.39 -31.66
N ILE A 45 -13.18 -15.34 -30.36
CA ILE A 45 -12.10 -14.52 -29.85
C ILE A 45 -10.85 -15.28 -30.28
N THR A 46 -10.41 -15.05 -31.52
CA THR A 46 -9.05 -15.37 -31.89
C THR A 46 -8.16 -14.70 -30.84
N SER A 47 -7.09 -15.38 -30.41
CA SER A 47 -6.13 -14.91 -29.41
C SER A 47 -5.30 -13.71 -29.94
N GLN A 48 -5.99 -12.66 -30.36
CA GLN A 48 -5.52 -11.51 -31.10
C GLN A 48 -6.04 -10.19 -30.49
N TRP A 49 -6.79 -10.24 -29.38
CA TRP A 49 -7.17 -9.04 -28.61
C TRP A 49 -5.96 -8.21 -28.16
N TYR A 50 -4.76 -8.79 -28.23
CA TYR A 50 -3.48 -8.14 -27.94
C TYR A 50 -2.64 -7.80 -29.19
N LEU A 51 -3.04 -8.20 -30.41
CA LEU A 51 -2.15 -8.20 -31.58
C LEU A 51 -2.61 -7.34 -32.77
N GLU A 52 -3.84 -6.80 -32.77
CA GLU A 52 -4.30 -5.90 -33.85
C GLU A 52 -4.36 -4.43 -33.43
N GLN A 53 -3.21 -3.84 -33.09
CA GLN A 53 -2.96 -2.39 -33.27
C GLN A 53 -1.54 -2.11 -33.78
N HIS A 54 -1.01 -2.99 -34.62
CA HIS A 54 0.28 -2.77 -35.29
C HIS A 54 0.14 -2.82 -36.80
N SER A 55 -0.71 -1.97 -37.40
CA SER A 55 -0.55 -1.52 -38.80
C SER A 55 -1.71 -0.65 -39.28
N SER A 56 -1.76 0.58 -38.79
CA SER A 56 -2.23 1.71 -39.60
C SER A 56 -1.52 2.98 -39.14
N ALA A 57 -0.36 3.21 -39.75
CA ALA A 57 0.33 4.47 -39.73
C ALA A 57 -0.55 5.55 -40.39
N THR A 58 -1.46 6.16 -39.64
CA THR A 58 -2.14 7.41 -40.02
C THR A 58 -2.72 8.08 -38.79
N GLN A 59 -1.84 8.82 -38.13
CA GLN A 59 -2.00 9.90 -37.15
C GLN A 59 -0.94 9.69 -36.07
N SER A 60 0.29 10.08 -36.39
CA SER A 60 1.28 10.42 -35.37
C SER A 60 0.76 11.63 -34.60
N GLY A 61 -0.21 11.41 -33.70
CA GLY A 61 -0.32 12.24 -32.51
C GLY A 61 1.01 12.18 -31.78
N PRO A 62 1.38 13.21 -31.00
CA PRO A 62 2.57 13.13 -30.17
C PRO A 62 2.50 11.82 -29.40
N LEU A 63 3.50 10.95 -29.57
CA LEU A 63 3.65 9.73 -28.78
C LEU A 63 3.32 10.11 -27.34
N ASN A 64 2.32 9.46 -26.74
CA ASN A 64 1.91 9.77 -25.38
C ASN A 64 3.17 9.65 -24.52
N VAL A 65 3.64 10.79 -24.00
CA VAL A 65 4.96 10.86 -23.35
C VAL A 65 4.95 9.96 -22.11
N ASP A 66 3.81 9.85 -21.43
CA ASP A 66 3.61 8.99 -20.27
C ASP A 66 3.75 7.51 -20.67
N PHE A 67 3.23 7.11 -21.83
CA PHE A 67 3.42 5.75 -22.36
C PHE A 67 4.91 5.49 -22.65
N THR A 68 5.60 6.47 -23.23
CA THR A 68 7.03 6.35 -23.57
C THR A 68 7.88 6.21 -22.31
N ILE A 69 7.63 7.04 -21.29
CA ILE A 69 8.30 6.98 -19.99
C ILE A 69 8.07 5.61 -19.33
N ASN A 70 6.82 5.15 -19.28
CA ASN A 70 6.47 3.85 -18.70
C ASN A 70 7.11 2.67 -19.48
N HIS A 71 7.13 2.75 -20.81
CA HIS A 71 7.79 1.74 -21.64
C HIS A 71 9.31 1.71 -21.42
N LEU A 72 9.97 2.86 -21.30
CA LEU A 72 11.40 2.96 -21.00
C LEU A 72 11.70 2.38 -19.62
N PHE A 73 10.88 2.70 -18.61
CA PHE A 73 11.01 2.14 -17.27
C PHE A 73 10.86 0.62 -17.26
N ALA A 74 9.81 0.09 -17.91
CA ALA A 74 9.59 -1.35 -18.04
C ALA A 74 10.72 -2.07 -18.80
N SER A 75 11.30 -1.40 -19.79
CA SER A 75 12.44 -1.88 -20.58
C SER A 75 13.80 -1.69 -19.88
N ARG A 76 13.81 -1.27 -18.61
CA ARG A 76 15.01 -1.02 -17.79
C ARG A 76 15.95 0.05 -18.34
N ARG A 77 15.44 0.95 -19.19
CA ARG A 77 16.17 2.11 -19.73
C ARG A 77 15.99 3.30 -18.79
N TYR A 78 16.41 3.13 -17.53
CA TYR A 78 16.11 4.04 -16.43
C TYR A 78 16.69 5.45 -16.62
N ASN A 79 17.90 5.58 -17.19
CA ASN A 79 18.52 6.88 -17.46
C ASN A 79 17.70 7.71 -18.47
N GLU A 80 17.20 7.05 -19.52
CA GLU A 80 16.40 7.71 -20.56
C GLU A 80 15.01 8.07 -20.04
N ALA A 81 14.40 7.15 -19.28
CA ALA A 81 13.14 7.42 -18.59
C ALA A 81 13.29 8.63 -17.65
N LEU A 82 14.34 8.66 -16.83
CA LEU A 82 14.62 9.77 -15.92
C LEU A 82 14.80 11.10 -16.65
N ALA A 83 15.60 11.12 -17.73
CA ALA A 83 15.81 12.33 -18.52
C ALA A 83 14.50 12.87 -19.10
N LEU A 84 13.66 11.99 -19.65
CA LEU A 84 12.37 12.36 -20.21
C LEU A 84 11.38 12.82 -19.12
N THR A 85 11.37 12.16 -17.97
CA THR A 85 10.56 12.55 -16.81
C THR A 85 10.94 13.93 -16.30
N LYS A 86 12.24 14.22 -16.12
CA LYS A 86 12.72 15.56 -15.71
C LYS A 86 12.31 16.62 -16.71
N ALA A 87 12.50 16.36 -18.00
CA ALA A 87 12.07 17.27 -19.06
C ALA A 87 10.56 17.57 -19.00
N GLN A 88 9.72 16.57 -18.73
CA GLN A 88 8.27 16.79 -18.59
C GLN A 88 7.89 17.57 -17.32
N LEU A 89 8.60 17.33 -16.23
CA LEU A 89 8.41 18.04 -14.97
C LEU A 89 8.84 19.52 -15.04
N ASP A 90 9.74 19.88 -15.94
CA ASP A 90 10.23 21.25 -16.14
C ASP A 90 9.37 22.09 -17.08
N ILE A 91 8.46 21.46 -17.84
CA ILE A 91 7.52 22.19 -18.68
C ILE A 91 6.58 23.00 -17.76
N PRO A 92 6.42 24.32 -17.99
CA PRO A 92 5.52 25.14 -17.20
C PRO A 92 4.06 24.82 -17.57
N HIS A 93 3.39 24.06 -16.72
CA HIS A 93 1.99 23.69 -16.92
C HIS A 93 1.03 24.66 -16.20
N LYS A 94 -0.12 24.94 -16.82
CA LYS A 94 -1.21 25.66 -16.15
C LYS A 94 -1.78 24.76 -15.06
N ARG A 95 -1.83 25.26 -13.82
CA ARG A 95 -2.35 24.49 -12.67
C ARG A 95 -3.78 24.03 -12.94
N GLY A 96 -4.00 22.73 -12.86
CA GLY A 96 -5.28 22.05 -13.01
C GLY A 96 -5.19 20.60 -12.56
N GLU A 97 -6.31 19.99 -12.19
CA GLU A 97 -6.35 18.66 -11.54
C GLU A 97 -5.70 17.54 -12.37
N SER A 98 -5.86 17.57 -13.70
CA SER A 98 -5.24 16.60 -14.61
C SER A 98 -3.71 16.69 -14.60
N PHE A 99 -3.16 17.90 -14.46
CA PHE A 99 -1.71 18.08 -14.37
C PHE A 99 -1.17 17.61 -13.01
N GLU A 100 -1.88 17.86 -11.92
CA GLU A 100 -1.45 17.41 -10.59
C GLU A 100 -1.42 15.88 -10.45
N ALA A 101 -2.35 15.18 -11.12
CA ALA A 101 -2.30 13.72 -11.22
C ALA A 101 -1.07 13.26 -12.00
N ASN A 102 -0.80 13.85 -13.17
CA ASN A 102 0.36 13.51 -13.98
C ASN A 102 1.69 13.82 -13.26
N GLU A 103 1.80 14.98 -12.60
CA GLU A 103 3.00 15.37 -11.86
C GLU A 103 3.33 14.37 -10.75
N ARG A 104 2.31 13.82 -10.07
CA ARG A 104 2.52 12.79 -9.04
C ARG A 104 3.07 11.48 -9.61
N GLU A 105 2.56 11.06 -10.76
CA GLU A 105 3.05 9.86 -11.46
C GLU A 105 4.47 10.05 -11.98
N LEU A 106 4.75 11.19 -12.62
CA LEU A 106 6.09 11.56 -13.09
C LEU A 106 7.09 11.61 -11.93
N LEU A 107 6.73 12.20 -10.79
CA LEU A 107 7.59 12.20 -9.60
C LEU A 107 7.87 10.78 -9.08
N ASP A 108 6.87 9.90 -9.02
CA ASP A 108 7.08 8.52 -8.54
C ASP A 108 7.97 7.71 -9.49
N ILE A 109 7.71 7.76 -10.80
CA ILE A 109 8.55 7.08 -11.80
C ILE A 109 9.96 7.65 -11.80
N GLY A 110 10.10 8.97 -11.74
CA GLY A 110 11.40 9.64 -11.69
C GLY A 110 12.21 9.20 -10.48
N LEU A 111 11.61 9.20 -9.29
CA LEU A 111 12.27 8.72 -8.07
C LEU A 111 12.67 7.25 -8.16
N ARG A 112 11.81 6.38 -8.72
CA ARG A 112 12.17 4.97 -8.95
C ARG A 112 13.34 4.84 -9.91
N CYS A 113 13.37 5.61 -10.99
CA CYS A 113 14.51 5.63 -11.91
C CYS A 113 15.80 6.07 -11.19
N CYS A 114 15.74 7.10 -10.34
CA CYS A 114 16.91 7.54 -9.57
C CYS A 114 17.43 6.43 -8.65
N LEU A 115 16.53 5.66 -8.01
CA LEU A 115 16.90 4.53 -7.17
C LEU A 115 17.58 3.41 -7.98
N GLU A 116 17.06 3.08 -9.17
CA GLU A 116 17.67 2.06 -10.04
C GLU A 116 19.02 2.52 -10.62
N CYS A 117 19.14 3.81 -10.98
CA CYS A 117 20.39 4.39 -11.49
C CYS A 117 21.40 4.78 -10.39
N GLN A 118 21.00 4.75 -9.12
CA GLN A 118 21.77 5.28 -7.99
C GLN A 118 22.17 6.77 -8.15
N ASP A 119 21.36 7.55 -8.89
CA ASP A 119 21.58 8.99 -9.09
C ASP A 119 21.10 9.76 -7.84
N LYS A 120 22.06 10.13 -6.97
CA LYS A 120 21.79 10.83 -5.72
C LYS A 120 21.31 12.26 -5.92
N ASP A 121 21.83 12.96 -6.93
CA ASP A 121 21.54 14.38 -7.12
C ASP A 121 20.09 14.56 -7.60
N SER A 122 19.70 13.79 -8.62
CA SER A 122 18.31 13.78 -9.09
C SER A 122 17.36 13.18 -8.05
N ALA A 123 17.79 12.16 -7.29
CA ALA A 123 16.98 11.61 -6.20
C ALA A 123 16.63 12.68 -5.16
N LEU A 124 17.62 13.48 -4.74
CA LEU A 124 17.42 14.54 -3.75
C LEU A 124 16.47 15.61 -4.27
N GLU A 125 16.72 16.09 -5.48
CA GLU A 125 15.92 17.11 -6.15
C GLU A 125 14.44 16.72 -6.24
N LEU A 126 14.16 15.51 -6.76
CA LEU A 126 12.80 15.01 -6.93
C LEU A 126 12.12 14.72 -5.58
N ALA A 127 12.88 14.21 -4.60
CA ALA A 127 12.33 13.91 -3.27
C ALA A 127 11.89 15.20 -2.56
N GLU A 128 12.71 16.26 -2.63
CA GLU A 128 12.36 17.59 -2.12
C GLU A 128 11.11 18.16 -2.84
N ARG A 129 11.07 18.08 -4.18
CA ARG A 129 9.92 18.54 -4.97
C ARG A 129 8.61 17.81 -4.62
N SER A 130 8.70 16.56 -4.17
CA SER A 130 7.54 15.73 -3.82
C SER A 130 6.92 16.02 -2.44
N ARG A 131 7.58 16.78 -1.56
CA ARG A 131 7.17 16.97 -0.14
C ARG A 131 5.72 17.36 0.06
N SER A 132 5.21 18.29 -0.73
CA SER A 132 3.84 18.80 -0.61
C SER A 132 2.76 17.76 -0.96
N LYS A 133 3.14 16.67 -1.62
CA LYS A 133 2.25 15.65 -2.17
C LYS A 133 2.19 14.37 -1.34
N TRP A 134 3.05 14.20 -0.34
CA TRP A 134 3.14 12.97 0.46
C TRP A 134 1.82 12.59 1.15
N LYS A 135 1.07 13.58 1.65
CA LYS A 135 -0.25 13.39 2.24
C LYS A 135 -1.27 12.77 1.28
N GLN A 136 -1.13 13.03 -0.01
CA GLN A 136 -2.11 12.57 -0.99
C GLN A 136 -1.74 11.19 -1.55
N VAL A 137 -0.44 10.88 -1.59
CA VAL A 137 0.09 9.68 -2.24
C VAL A 137 1.12 9.01 -1.33
N PRO A 138 0.70 8.08 -0.46
CA PRO A 138 1.59 7.37 0.47
C PRO A 138 2.71 6.59 -0.23
N THR A 139 2.45 6.05 -1.43
CA THR A 139 3.46 5.34 -2.22
C THR A 139 4.58 6.27 -2.67
N LEU A 140 4.26 7.51 -3.05
CA LEU A 140 5.24 8.53 -3.41
C LEU A 140 6.08 8.92 -2.19
N ALA A 141 5.46 9.07 -1.02
CA ALA A 141 6.17 9.33 0.24
C ALA A 141 7.15 8.18 0.59
N LEU A 142 6.74 6.93 0.39
CA LEU A 142 7.61 5.76 0.53
C LEU A 142 8.79 5.79 -0.45
N THR A 143 8.56 6.07 -1.74
CA THR A 143 9.62 6.16 -2.74
C THR A 143 10.59 7.32 -2.40
N ALA A 144 10.07 8.46 -1.97
CA ALA A 144 10.86 9.60 -1.51
C ALA A 144 11.69 9.28 -0.26
N SER A 145 11.14 8.48 0.68
CA SER A 145 11.88 8.01 1.85
C SER A 145 13.14 7.23 1.44
N LYS A 146 12.99 6.27 0.52
CA LYS A 146 14.12 5.50 -0.03
C LYS A 146 15.13 6.39 -0.75
N ALA A 147 14.66 7.40 -1.48
CA ALA A 147 15.53 8.37 -2.14
C ALA A 147 16.35 9.18 -1.11
N PHE A 148 15.74 9.63 -0.01
CA PHE A 148 16.49 10.31 1.05
C PHE A 148 17.50 9.40 1.77
N LEU A 149 17.22 8.11 1.92
CA LEU A 149 18.20 7.14 2.42
C LEU A 149 19.41 7.03 1.49
N LEU A 150 19.16 6.92 0.18
CA LEU A 150 20.20 6.90 -0.85
C LEU A 150 21.11 8.15 -0.80
N THR A 151 20.54 9.32 -0.48
CA THR A 151 21.26 10.59 -0.37
C THR A 151 21.90 10.85 0.99
N GLY A 152 21.78 9.93 1.96
CA GLY A 152 22.33 10.11 3.30
C GLY A 152 21.58 11.15 4.15
N ARG A 153 20.27 11.33 3.91
CA ARG A 153 19.37 12.22 4.68
C ARG A 153 18.34 11.41 5.49
N PRO A 154 18.78 10.63 6.50
CA PRO A 154 17.92 9.65 7.15
C PRO A 154 16.78 10.29 7.98
N ARG A 155 16.93 11.54 8.42
CA ARG A 155 15.85 12.27 9.12
C ARG A 155 14.70 12.59 8.17
N ASP A 156 14.99 13.07 6.96
CA ASP A 156 13.97 13.32 5.95
C ASP A 156 13.33 12.02 5.45
N ALA A 157 14.15 10.95 5.35
CA ALA A 157 13.65 9.63 5.04
C ALA A 157 12.64 9.13 6.09
N LEU A 158 12.94 9.35 7.38
CA LEU A 158 12.06 9.00 8.48
C LEU A 158 10.73 9.75 8.38
N SER A 159 10.76 11.07 8.20
CA SER A 159 9.54 11.87 8.06
C SER A 159 8.68 11.41 6.88
N ALA A 160 9.29 11.11 5.73
CA ALA A 160 8.58 10.62 4.55
C ALA A 160 7.97 9.22 4.79
N ALA A 161 8.70 8.30 5.43
CA ALA A 161 8.20 6.97 5.78
C ALA A 161 7.04 7.04 6.79
N LEU A 162 7.15 7.93 7.79
CA LEU A 162 6.09 8.16 8.76
C LEU A 162 4.83 8.75 8.11
N GLU A 163 4.98 9.65 7.13
CA GLU A 163 3.85 10.15 6.35
C GLU A 163 3.15 9.04 5.56
N ALA A 164 3.91 8.14 4.94
CA ALA A 164 3.35 6.99 4.23
C ALA A 164 2.57 6.05 5.17
N SER A 165 3.11 5.81 6.37
CA SER A 165 2.56 4.87 7.35
C SER A 165 1.25 5.34 8.03
N GLN A 166 0.94 6.64 8.02
CA GLN A 166 -0.29 7.18 8.60
C GLN A 166 -1.56 6.70 7.90
N TYR A 167 -1.48 6.40 6.60
CA TYR A 167 -2.66 6.04 5.80
C TYR A 167 -2.92 4.55 5.77
N ARG A 168 -1.86 3.73 5.82
CA ARG A 168 -1.97 2.27 5.88
C ARG A 168 -0.81 1.71 6.68
N SER A 169 -1.10 0.76 7.56
CA SER A 169 -0.12 0.02 8.35
C SER A 169 0.48 -1.16 7.57
N LEU A 170 0.88 -0.94 6.31
CA LEU A 170 1.45 -2.01 5.49
C LEU A 170 2.89 -2.36 5.94
N PRO A 171 3.28 -3.65 5.88
CA PRO A 171 4.62 -4.12 6.24
C PRO A 171 5.76 -3.29 5.60
N ILE A 172 5.61 -2.92 4.34
CA ILE A 172 6.64 -2.16 3.61
C ILE A 172 6.88 -0.76 4.20
N TYR A 173 5.84 -0.08 4.67
CA TYR A 173 5.99 1.24 5.29
C TYR A 173 6.67 1.12 6.65
N ILE A 174 6.25 0.15 7.46
CA ILE A 174 6.82 -0.13 8.78
C ILE A 174 8.30 -0.53 8.67
N ALA A 175 8.64 -1.38 7.71
CA ALA A 175 10.02 -1.77 7.44
C ALA A 175 10.89 -0.55 7.11
N THR A 176 10.39 0.36 6.27
CA THR A 176 11.13 1.57 5.84
C THR A 176 11.29 2.57 6.98
N VAL A 177 10.33 2.68 7.91
CA VAL A 177 10.49 3.45 9.16
C VAL A 177 11.64 2.88 9.98
N GLY A 178 11.68 1.56 10.18
CA GLY A 178 12.76 0.88 10.90
C GLY A 178 14.13 1.09 10.25
N GLU A 179 14.22 0.99 8.92
CA GLU A 179 15.43 1.28 8.16
C GLU A 179 15.90 2.73 8.34
N SER A 180 14.97 3.69 8.27
CA SER A 180 15.27 5.11 8.47
C SER A 180 15.76 5.43 9.89
N LEU A 181 15.19 4.77 10.90
CA LEU A 181 15.65 4.89 12.29
C LEU A 181 17.07 4.34 12.49
N ARG A 182 17.40 3.18 11.90
CA ARG A 182 18.76 2.63 11.94
C ARG A 182 19.75 3.53 11.22
N ALA A 183 19.37 4.06 10.06
CA ALA A 183 20.19 5.02 9.32
C ALA A 183 20.41 6.31 10.13
N CYS A 184 19.40 6.77 10.89
CA CYS A 184 19.58 7.88 11.85
C CYS A 184 20.58 7.50 12.95
N ALA A 185 20.50 6.28 13.51
CA ALA A 185 21.37 5.82 14.58
C ALA A 185 22.84 5.67 14.14
N ALA A 186 23.07 5.27 12.89
CA ALA A 186 24.40 5.10 12.29
C ALA A 186 25.08 6.43 11.89
N GLY A 187 24.41 7.58 12.08
CA GLY A 187 24.96 8.88 11.72
C GLY A 187 26.20 9.26 12.53
N PRO A 188 27.22 9.90 11.92
CA PRO A 188 28.52 10.16 12.56
C PRO A 188 28.47 11.15 13.73
N ALA A 189 27.39 11.93 13.86
CA ALA A 189 27.21 12.95 14.89
C ALA A 189 26.28 12.52 16.04
N VAL A 190 25.85 11.25 16.06
CA VAL A 190 24.88 10.75 17.03
C VAL A 190 25.59 10.20 18.26
N CYS A 191 25.18 10.63 19.46
CA CYS A 191 25.74 10.08 20.69
C CYS A 191 25.16 8.69 20.99
N ALA A 192 25.92 7.86 21.72
CA ALA A 192 25.54 6.47 22.02
C ALA A 192 24.10 6.33 22.55
N LYS A 193 23.72 7.16 23.53
CA LYS A 193 22.36 7.14 24.11
C LYS A 193 21.26 7.40 23.08
N THR A 194 21.49 8.32 22.14
CA THR A 194 20.53 8.63 21.07
C THR A 194 20.50 7.50 20.05
N ALA A 195 21.65 6.91 19.70
CA ALA A 195 21.73 5.76 18.80
C ALA A 195 21.01 4.54 19.39
N ASP A 196 21.20 4.26 20.68
CA ASP A 196 20.54 3.15 21.39
C ASP A 196 19.02 3.31 21.37
N ALA A 197 18.50 4.52 21.65
CA ALA A 197 17.07 4.79 21.59
C ALA A 197 16.49 4.61 20.18
N LEU A 198 17.20 5.09 19.15
CA LEU A 198 16.79 4.92 17.75
C LEU A 198 16.81 3.45 17.32
N ASN A 199 17.83 2.68 17.72
CA ASN A 199 17.93 1.25 17.45
C ASN A 199 16.82 0.47 18.15
N LEU A 200 16.52 0.79 19.41
CA LEU A 200 15.42 0.17 20.17
C LEU A 200 14.06 0.39 19.50
N MET A 201 13.80 1.62 19.02
CA MET A 201 12.61 1.91 18.22
C MET A 201 12.60 1.10 16.92
N ALA A 202 13.72 1.06 16.19
CA ALA A 202 13.83 0.31 14.94
C ALA A 202 13.58 -1.20 15.12
N ASP A 203 14.08 -1.77 16.22
CA ASP A 203 13.90 -3.18 16.55
C ASP A 203 12.46 -3.48 16.94
N THR A 204 11.78 -2.55 17.59
CA THR A 204 10.35 -2.65 17.89
C THR A 204 9.52 -2.60 16.62
N PHE A 205 9.81 -1.68 15.69
CA PHE A 205 9.16 -1.67 14.37
C PHE A 205 9.47 -2.95 13.56
N SER A 206 10.66 -3.52 13.71
CA SER A 206 11.02 -4.79 13.06
C SER A 206 10.31 -5.99 13.67
N ALA A 207 10.08 -6.00 14.98
CA ALA A 207 9.25 -7.00 15.64
C ALA A 207 7.79 -6.87 15.18
N LEU A 208 7.26 -5.65 15.11
CA LEU A 208 5.92 -5.36 14.61
C LEU A 208 5.74 -5.80 13.16
N ASN A 209 6.74 -5.56 12.31
CA ASN A 209 6.70 -5.98 10.92
C ASN A 209 6.63 -7.51 10.78
N ARG A 210 7.33 -8.23 11.67
CA ARG A 210 7.32 -9.70 11.71
C ARG A 210 5.99 -10.25 12.21
N SER A 211 5.39 -9.66 13.25
CA SER A 211 4.07 -10.12 13.75
C SER A 211 2.96 -9.94 12.72
N ARG A 212 3.02 -8.85 11.93
CA ARG A 212 2.04 -8.55 10.87
C ARG A 212 2.27 -9.33 9.57
N ASN A 213 3.40 -10.01 9.42
CA ASN A 213 3.72 -10.74 8.20
C ASN A 213 4.18 -12.19 8.49
N PRO A 214 3.27 -13.07 8.95
CA PRO A 214 3.62 -14.46 9.21
C PRO A 214 3.81 -15.30 7.94
N LEU A 215 3.50 -14.79 6.74
CA LEU A 215 3.38 -15.63 5.53
C LEU A 215 4.10 -15.14 4.26
N PHE A 216 4.75 -13.97 4.26
CA PHE A 216 5.55 -13.53 3.11
C PHE A 216 6.97 -13.17 3.53
N PRO A 217 7.96 -14.05 3.28
CA PRO A 217 9.36 -13.65 3.34
C PRO A 217 9.56 -12.44 2.44
N SER A 218 10.29 -11.44 2.95
CA SER A 218 10.54 -10.16 2.28
C SER A 218 10.80 -10.31 0.78
N LEU A 219 9.97 -9.66 -0.06
CA LEU A 219 10.16 -9.50 -1.50
C LEU A 219 11.31 -8.53 -1.82
N GLY A 220 12.45 -8.69 -1.15
CA GLY A 220 13.56 -7.76 -1.16
C GLY A 220 14.89 -8.41 -0.84
N SER A 221 15.24 -9.50 -1.50
CA SER A 221 16.62 -9.78 -1.91
C SER A 221 16.63 -10.98 -2.85
N ARG A 222 17.10 -10.79 -4.08
CA ARG A 222 17.41 -11.87 -5.01
C ARG A 222 18.74 -12.50 -4.57
N THR A 223 18.67 -13.51 -3.71
CA THR A 223 19.59 -14.67 -3.63
C THR A 223 19.00 -15.63 -2.60
N TYR A 224 18.55 -16.80 -3.05
CA TYR A 224 18.00 -17.83 -2.18
C TYR A 224 19.14 -18.70 -1.64
N GLU A 225 19.63 -18.38 -0.45
CA GLU A 225 20.06 -19.40 0.50
C GLU A 225 19.02 -19.38 1.62
N ILE A 226 18.16 -20.41 1.62
CA ILE A 226 17.19 -20.60 2.69
C ILE A 226 17.99 -21.14 3.88
N ASP A 227 18.44 -20.24 4.73
CA ASP A 227 18.96 -20.62 6.03
C ASP A 227 17.76 -21.03 6.90
N THR A 228 17.61 -22.34 7.12
CA THR A 228 16.50 -22.95 7.87
C THR A 228 16.65 -22.81 9.37
N SER A 229 17.67 -22.11 9.88
CA SER A 229 17.77 -21.79 11.30
C SER A 229 16.98 -20.52 11.66
N VAL A 230 15.65 -20.56 11.53
CA VAL A 230 14.80 -19.57 12.20
C VAL A 230 14.51 -20.10 13.59
N PRO A 231 15.07 -19.54 14.67
CA PRO A 231 14.63 -19.89 16.00
C PRO A 231 13.17 -19.47 16.16
N THR A 232 12.34 -20.40 16.60
CA THR A 232 10.95 -20.19 16.99
C THR A 232 10.93 -19.23 18.19
N ILE A 233 10.94 -17.92 17.96
CA ILE A 233 10.87 -16.92 19.02
C ILE A 233 9.41 -16.79 19.45
N HIS A 234 9.03 -17.57 20.46
CA HIS A 234 7.77 -17.44 21.21
C HIS A 234 7.81 -16.35 22.29
N GLU A 235 8.79 -15.44 22.27
CA GLU A 235 8.73 -14.25 23.11
C GLU A 235 7.83 -13.21 22.44
N LYS A 236 6.55 -13.17 22.85
CA LYS A 236 5.70 -12.00 22.66
C LYS A 236 6.37 -10.83 23.40
N LYS A 237 7.30 -10.13 22.75
CA LYS A 237 7.85 -8.87 23.28
C LYS A 237 6.69 -7.91 23.42
N GLN A 238 6.35 -7.59 24.67
CA GLN A 238 5.28 -6.67 25.02
C GLN A 238 5.52 -5.34 24.29
N ALA A 239 4.52 -4.86 23.55
CA ALA A 239 4.60 -3.56 22.89
C ALA A 239 4.85 -2.45 23.94
N PRO A 240 5.67 -1.43 23.62
CA PRO A 240 6.02 -0.39 24.58
C PRO A 240 4.78 0.43 24.98
N SER A 241 4.76 0.90 26.24
CA SER A 241 3.74 1.85 26.67
C SER A 241 3.90 3.20 25.95
N GLN A 242 2.84 4.01 25.91
CA GLN A 242 2.89 5.34 25.33
C GLN A 242 3.98 6.22 25.97
N GLU A 243 4.14 6.13 27.29
CA GLU A 243 5.18 6.84 28.05
C GLU A 243 6.58 6.37 27.66
N GLN A 244 6.78 5.07 27.49
CA GLN A 244 8.07 4.51 27.03
C GLN A 244 8.40 4.97 25.60
N ALA A 245 7.43 4.95 24.68
CA ALA A 245 7.62 5.43 23.32
C ALA A 245 7.97 6.94 23.28
N MET A 246 7.34 7.74 24.15
CA MET A 246 7.65 9.17 24.30
C MET A 246 9.09 9.37 24.79
N GLN A 247 9.53 8.62 25.80
CA GLN A 247 10.91 8.68 26.31
C GLN A 247 11.93 8.28 25.24
N TRP A 248 11.64 7.27 24.43
CA TRP A 248 12.52 6.86 23.33
C TRP A 248 12.62 7.93 22.24
N CYS A 249 11.50 8.58 21.90
CA CYS A 249 11.53 9.69 20.94
C CYS A 249 12.35 10.87 21.47
N GLU A 250 12.21 11.22 22.74
CA GLU A 250 12.99 12.28 23.39
C GLU A 250 14.49 11.95 23.39
N ALA A 251 14.86 10.75 23.83
CA ALA A 251 16.25 10.28 23.80
C ALA A 251 16.82 10.19 22.36
N GLY A 252 15.98 9.78 21.41
CA GLY A 252 16.26 9.71 19.97
C GLY A 252 16.30 11.06 19.26
N LYS A 253 16.00 12.17 19.97
CA LYS A 253 15.84 13.53 19.43
C LYS A 253 14.88 13.56 18.22
N VAL A 254 13.78 12.81 18.32
CA VAL A 254 12.68 12.85 17.36
C VAL A 254 11.65 13.84 17.90
N GLU A 255 11.37 14.88 17.15
CA GLU A 255 10.58 16.02 17.61
C GLU A 255 9.33 16.24 16.75
N GLY A 256 8.46 17.14 17.21
CA GLY A 256 7.31 17.63 16.44
C GLY A 256 6.34 16.53 16.02
N ARG A 257 5.96 16.55 14.74
CA ARG A 257 4.95 15.65 14.17
C ARG A 257 5.41 14.19 14.14
N ASP A 258 6.68 13.95 13.80
CA ASP A 258 7.25 12.59 13.67
C ASP A 258 7.17 11.83 14.99
N ARG A 259 7.43 12.52 16.11
CA ARG A 259 7.26 11.96 17.46
C ARG A 259 5.84 11.45 17.69
N MET A 260 4.84 12.27 17.35
CA MET A 260 3.43 11.92 17.56
C MET A 260 3.05 10.68 16.76
N ILE A 261 3.50 10.61 15.51
CA ILE A 261 3.21 9.46 14.62
C ILE A 261 3.89 8.19 15.14
N ILE A 262 5.15 8.26 15.57
CA ILE A 262 5.86 7.09 16.12
C ILE A 262 5.13 6.57 17.37
N VAL A 263 4.79 7.46 18.30
CA VAL A 263 4.11 7.09 19.55
C VAL A 263 2.75 6.48 19.25
N GLU A 264 2.00 7.06 18.32
CA GLU A 264 0.72 6.53 17.87
C GLU A 264 0.87 5.14 17.22
N LEU A 265 1.83 4.95 16.33
CA LEU A 265 2.05 3.67 15.64
C LEU A 265 2.49 2.57 16.61
N LEU A 266 3.35 2.88 17.57
CA LEU A 266 3.83 1.91 18.56
C LEU A 266 2.76 1.58 19.63
N SER A 267 1.81 2.51 19.89
CA SER A 267 0.75 2.32 20.88
C SER A 267 -0.55 1.74 20.31
N LYS A 268 -0.95 2.09 19.08
CA LYS A 268 -2.16 1.54 18.43
C LYS A 268 -2.07 0.04 18.18
N THR A 269 -0.86 -0.45 17.89
CA THR A 269 -0.60 -1.89 17.70
C THR A 269 -0.92 -2.72 18.94
N TYR A 270 -0.87 -2.10 20.12
CA TYR A 270 -1.24 -2.75 21.38
C TYR A 270 -2.77 -2.90 21.55
N GLN A 271 -3.57 -2.00 20.98
CA GLN A 271 -5.03 -2.06 21.11
C GLN A 271 -5.67 -3.06 20.13
N GLU A 272 -5.13 -3.17 18.91
CA GLU A 272 -5.60 -4.15 17.91
C GLU A 272 -5.33 -5.60 18.35
N GLU A 273 -4.12 -5.90 18.86
CA GLU A 273 -3.80 -7.25 19.38
C GLU A 273 -4.65 -7.62 20.60
N LYS A 274 -4.91 -6.68 21.51
CA LYS A 274 -5.74 -6.93 22.70
C LYS A 274 -7.21 -7.17 22.33
N ALA A 275 -7.72 -6.50 21.30
CA ALA A 275 -9.08 -6.71 20.81
C ALA A 275 -9.23 -8.09 20.13
N GLU A 276 -8.25 -8.52 19.33
CA GLU A 276 -8.25 -9.85 18.71
C GLU A 276 -8.10 -10.99 19.73
N ASP A 277 -7.21 -10.85 20.73
CA ASP A 277 -7.06 -11.85 21.79
C ASP A 277 -8.33 -11.97 22.65
N THR A 278 -9.04 -10.86 22.86
CA THR A 278 -10.35 -10.86 23.54
C THR A 278 -11.40 -11.61 22.71
N LEU A 279 -11.47 -11.36 21.40
CA LEU A 279 -12.42 -12.02 20.49
C LEU A 279 -12.13 -13.52 20.29
N ARG A 280 -10.87 -13.96 20.38
CA ARG A 280 -10.51 -15.39 20.37
C ARG A 280 -10.93 -16.08 21.67
N GLY A 281 -10.76 -15.44 22.82
CA GLY A 281 -11.21 -15.98 24.10
C GLY A 281 -12.73 -16.20 24.20
N PHE A 282 -13.53 -15.49 23.41
CA PHE A 282 -14.98 -15.70 23.32
C PHE A 282 -15.40 -16.80 22.33
N ARG A 283 -14.50 -17.30 21.48
CA ARG A 283 -14.79 -18.40 20.54
C ARG A 283 -14.50 -19.79 21.11
N ASP A 284 -13.72 -19.85 22.19
CA ASP A 284 -13.34 -21.09 22.86
C ASP A 284 -14.20 -21.39 24.13
N LEU A 285 -15.31 -20.67 24.31
CA LEU A 285 -16.35 -20.89 25.33
C LEU A 285 -17.68 -21.27 24.67
#